data_AF-A0A972MM73-F1
#
_entry.id   AF-A0A972MM73-F1
#
_cell.length_a   1.000
_cell.length_b   1.000
_cell.length_c   1.000
_cell.angle_alpha   90.00
_cell.angle_beta   90.00
_cell.angle_gamma   90.00
#
_symmetry.space_group_name_H-M   'P 1'
#
loop_
_entity.id
_entity.type
_entity.pdbx_description
1 polymer ?
#
loop_
_entity_poly.entity_id
_entity_poly.type
_entity_poly.pdbx_seq_one_letter_code
_entity_poly.pdbx_strand_id
1 'polypeptide(L)'
;MLLKSQLFIIFSNLIFASTVQIAVSANVSYAVEELKRSFNRLYPDIEVKTVIGSSGKLTAQIERGAPFDILLSADMSYPDRLYRNGFAITKPLIYARGTLALFSREGREELSRGVEILADSSIKRVAIANPKTAPYGLASVNALKRVGIYGGVSNKFIFGENISSTFNYALKATDVGIVAKSLLLSPKLKGRFKEGVNWVELNSSIYEPIKQGTVILKEGAGDRDVALLFSFLFSREAQEIFKRFGYLN
;
A
#
# COMPACT_ATOMS: atom_id res chain seq x y z
N MET A 1 41.71 42.20 43.66
CA MET A 1 41.10 41.94 42.33
C MET A 1 40.91 40.43 42.20
N LEU A 2 39.75 39.90 42.59
CA LEU A 2 39.44 38.46 42.57
C LEU A 2 38.46 38.21 41.42
N LEU A 3 38.95 37.59 40.34
CA LEU A 3 38.14 37.20 39.18
C LEU A 3 37.36 35.91 39.53
N LYS A 4 36.03 36.00 39.65
CA LYS A 4 35.15 34.82 39.76
C LYS A 4 35.00 34.21 38.36
N SER A 5 35.53 33.01 38.16
CA SER A 5 35.26 32.19 36.97
C SER A 5 33.90 31.51 37.14
N GLN A 6 32.95 31.80 36.24
CA GLN A 6 31.66 31.10 36.17
C GLN A 6 31.79 29.94 35.17
N LEU A 7 31.64 28.71 35.68
CA LEU A 7 31.57 27.51 34.86
C LEU A 7 30.15 27.37 34.29
N PHE A 8 30.00 27.56 32.98
CA PHE A 8 28.75 27.30 32.26
C PHE A 8 28.66 25.81 31.94
N ILE A 9 27.76 25.08 32.60
CA ILE A 9 27.42 23.69 32.27
C ILE A 9 26.34 23.72 31.19
N ILE A 10 26.72 23.39 29.96
CA ILE A 10 25.78 23.18 28.85
C ILE A 10 25.16 21.79 29.04
N PHE A 11 23.90 21.74 29.47
CA PHE A 11 23.09 20.52 29.39
C PHE A 11 22.69 20.31 27.93
N SER A 12 23.42 19.43 27.25
CA SER A 12 23.01 18.89 25.96
C SER A 12 21.78 17.99 26.19
N ASN A 13 20.57 18.49 25.91
CA ASN A 13 19.41 17.61 25.80
C ASN A 13 19.65 16.70 24.59
N LEU A 14 20.01 15.45 24.83
CA LEU A 14 19.96 14.39 23.82
C LEU A 14 18.48 14.16 23.50
N ILE A 15 17.98 14.79 22.44
CA ILE A 15 16.67 14.49 21.88
C ILE A 15 16.82 13.11 21.22
N PHE A 16 16.37 12.07 21.91
CA PHE A 16 16.21 10.76 21.28
C PHE A 16 15.04 10.86 20.32
N ALA A 17 15.30 10.72 19.02
CA ALA A 17 14.24 10.61 18.02
C ALA A 17 13.39 9.37 18.35
N SER A 18 12.10 9.57 18.61
CA SER A 18 11.16 8.48 18.84
C SER A 18 10.90 7.75 17.52
N THR A 19 10.75 6.44 17.56
CA THR A 19 10.53 5.62 16.35
C THR A 19 9.15 5.01 16.36
N VAL A 20 8.36 5.29 15.31
CA VAL A 20 7.08 4.62 15.04
C VAL A 20 7.28 3.57 13.94
N GLN A 21 7.02 2.30 14.24
CA GLN A 21 7.11 1.18 13.32
C GLN A 21 5.76 0.86 12.68
N ILE A 22 5.65 1.02 11.37
CA ILE A 22 4.42 0.75 10.63
C ILE A 22 4.56 -0.42 9.66
N ALA A 23 3.59 -1.33 9.72
CA ALA A 23 3.40 -2.39 8.73
C ALA A 23 2.52 -1.86 7.60
N VAL A 24 3.04 -1.81 6.38
CA VAL A 24 2.39 -1.13 5.26
C VAL A 24 2.19 -2.07 4.09
N SER A 25 0.94 -2.18 3.65
CA SER A 25 0.63 -2.99 2.48
C SER A 25 1.31 -2.45 1.22
N ALA A 26 1.77 -3.38 0.39
CA ALA A 26 2.58 -3.13 -0.79
C ALA A 26 1.99 -2.11 -1.79
N ASN A 27 0.66 -1.95 -1.87
CA ASN A 27 0.07 -0.94 -2.76
C ASN A 27 0.46 0.50 -2.38
N VAL A 28 0.69 0.76 -1.08
CA VAL A 28 1.04 2.08 -0.55
C VAL A 28 2.55 2.37 -0.66
N SER A 29 3.36 1.45 -1.20
CA SER A 29 4.83 1.53 -1.16
C SER A 29 5.43 2.83 -1.69
N TYR A 30 4.79 3.47 -2.68
CA TYR A 30 5.26 4.76 -3.18
C TYR A 30 4.63 5.96 -2.46
N ALA A 31 3.37 5.86 -2.04
CA ALA A 31 2.68 6.91 -1.31
C ALA A 31 3.25 7.09 0.11
N VAL A 32 3.65 5.99 0.76
CA VAL A 32 4.14 6.02 2.14
C VAL A 32 5.40 6.88 2.31
N GLU A 33 6.29 6.93 1.31
CA GLU A 33 7.47 7.79 1.38
C GLU A 33 7.11 9.29 1.27
N GLU A 34 6.00 9.63 0.61
CA GLU A 34 5.50 11.02 0.59
C GLU A 34 4.73 11.36 1.86
N LEU A 35 3.93 10.42 2.38
CA LEU A 35 3.26 10.54 3.67
C LEU A 35 4.27 10.76 4.80
N LYS A 36 5.35 9.95 4.85
CA LYS A 36 6.44 10.09 5.83
C LYS A 36 7.11 11.46 5.74
N ARG A 37 7.48 11.92 4.54
CA ARG A 37 8.11 13.24 4.36
C ARG A 37 7.19 14.38 4.80
N SER A 38 5.91 14.28 4.48
CA SER A 38 4.90 15.27 4.88
C SER A 38 4.68 15.28 6.39
N PHE A 39 4.54 14.11 7.01
CA PHE A 39 4.42 13.96 8.47
C PHE A 39 5.65 14.48 9.21
N ASN A 40 6.86 14.07 8.80
CA ASN A 40 8.11 14.51 9.43
C ASN A 40 8.34 16.02 9.33
N ARG A 41 7.77 16.70 8.33
CA ARG A 41 7.82 18.17 8.26
C ARG A 41 7.04 18.83 9.40
N LEU A 42 5.96 18.20 9.85
CA LEU A 42 5.15 18.65 10.99
C LEU A 42 5.76 18.20 12.32
N TYR A 43 6.41 17.04 12.33
CA TYR A 43 6.99 16.41 13.51
C TYR A 43 8.42 15.90 13.23
N PRO A 44 9.43 16.80 13.20
CA PRO A 44 10.79 16.46 12.75
C PRO A 44 11.53 15.47 13.66
N ASP A 45 11.12 15.37 14.92
CA ASP A 45 11.76 14.49 15.91
C ASP A 45 11.19 13.06 15.93
N ILE A 46 10.17 12.78 15.10
CA ILE A 46 9.54 11.45 15.00
C ILE A 46 10.06 10.72 13.76
N GLU A 47 10.75 9.60 13.96
CA GLU A 47 11.18 8.70 12.89
C GLU A 47 10.08 7.67 12.57
N VAL A 48 9.62 7.60 11.33
CA VAL A 48 8.68 6.57 10.89
C VAL A 48 9.39 5.48 10.10
N LYS A 49 9.44 4.26 10.62
CA LYS A 49 10.01 3.08 9.96
C LYS A 49 8.91 2.23 9.33
N THR A 50 9.15 1.78 8.10
CA THR A 50 8.16 1.02 7.32
C THR A 50 8.64 -0.40 7.05
N VAL A 51 7.77 -1.38 7.29
CA VAL A 51 7.92 -2.73 6.74
C VAL A 51 6.82 -2.96 5.72
N ILE A 52 7.22 -3.29 4.48
CA ILE A 52 6.31 -3.42 3.35
C ILE A 52 6.07 -4.89 3.01
N GLY A 53 4.81 -5.27 2.81
CA GLY A 53 4.44 -6.65 2.45
C GLY A 53 3.00 -6.79 1.95
N SER A 54 2.56 -8.01 1.66
CA SER A 54 1.12 -8.28 1.49
C SER A 54 0.41 -8.12 2.83
N SER A 55 -0.81 -7.58 2.86
CA SER A 55 -1.59 -7.47 4.09
C SER A 55 -1.63 -8.76 4.88
N GLY A 56 -1.90 -9.91 4.24
CA GLY A 56 -1.98 -11.18 4.95
C GLY A 56 -0.68 -11.62 5.62
N LYS A 57 0.47 -11.40 4.97
CA LYS A 57 1.78 -11.70 5.57
C LYS A 57 2.09 -10.77 6.74
N LEU A 58 1.82 -9.48 6.61
CA LEU A 58 2.01 -8.50 7.68
C LEU A 58 1.11 -8.82 8.88
N THR A 59 -0.17 -9.15 8.63
CA THR A 59 -1.08 -9.59 9.68
C THR A 59 -0.59 -10.85 10.37
N ALA A 60 -0.10 -11.84 9.62
CA ALA A 60 0.45 -13.05 10.21
C ALA A 60 1.78 -12.81 10.96
N GLN A 61 2.49 -11.71 10.69
CA GLN A 61 3.64 -11.28 11.50
C GLN A 61 3.18 -10.63 12.80
N ILE A 62 2.16 -9.76 12.74
CA ILE A 62 1.54 -9.13 13.92
C ILE A 62 0.99 -10.19 14.87
N GLU A 63 0.27 -11.17 14.35
CA GLU A 63 -0.28 -12.31 15.13
C GLU A 63 0.83 -13.17 15.76
N ARG A 64 2.07 -13.09 15.26
CA ARG A 64 3.26 -13.76 15.80
C ARG A 64 4.12 -12.85 16.68
N GLY A 65 3.65 -11.66 17.03
CA GLY A 65 4.35 -10.74 17.93
C GLY A 65 5.38 -9.84 17.25
N ALA A 66 5.28 -9.60 15.93
CA ALA A 66 6.10 -8.57 15.30
C ALA A 66 5.74 -7.18 15.87
N PRO A 67 6.73 -6.37 16.29
CA PRO A 67 6.50 -5.16 17.08
C PRO A 67 6.14 -3.96 16.19
N PHE A 68 4.95 -4.00 15.60
CA PHE A 68 4.40 -2.90 14.80
C PHE A 68 3.39 -2.10 15.60
N ASP A 69 3.42 -0.78 15.43
CA ASP A 69 2.52 0.16 16.10
C ASP A 69 1.23 0.39 15.30
N ILE A 70 1.34 0.42 13.97
CA ILE A 70 0.21 0.66 13.06
C ILE A 70 0.26 -0.33 11.90
N LEU A 71 -0.89 -0.88 11.53
CA LEU A 71 -1.09 -1.60 10.26
C LEU A 71 -1.84 -0.72 9.25
N LEU A 72 -1.28 -0.53 8.05
CA LEU A 72 -1.99 0.00 6.87
C LEU A 72 -2.25 -1.16 5.90
N SER A 73 -3.44 -1.75 5.97
CA SER A 73 -3.84 -2.89 5.13
C SER A 73 -4.51 -2.46 3.83
N ALA A 74 -4.24 -3.21 2.76
CA ALA A 74 -4.91 -3.12 1.47
C ALA A 74 -6.38 -3.56 1.47
N ASP A 75 -6.92 -4.05 2.58
CA ASP A 75 -8.35 -4.30 2.78
C ASP A 75 -8.79 -4.03 4.23
N MET A 76 -10.10 -4.14 4.49
CA MET A 76 -10.66 -4.12 5.85
C MET A 76 -10.59 -5.46 6.59
N SER A 77 -10.56 -6.58 5.86
CA SER A 77 -10.66 -7.92 6.44
C SER A 77 -9.54 -8.23 7.45
N TYR A 78 -8.33 -7.77 7.17
CA TYR A 78 -7.15 -7.94 8.03
C TYR A 78 -7.20 -7.07 9.30
N PRO A 79 -7.39 -5.74 9.21
CA PRO A 79 -7.65 -4.89 10.38
C PRO A 79 -8.81 -5.39 11.25
N ASP A 80 -9.93 -5.78 10.64
CA ASP A 80 -11.09 -6.33 11.34
C ASP A 80 -10.74 -7.59 12.12
N ARG A 81 -9.95 -8.49 11.52
CA ARG A 81 -9.46 -9.69 12.19
C ARG A 81 -8.57 -9.36 13.38
N LEU A 82 -7.62 -8.45 13.20
CA LEU A 82 -6.71 -8.04 14.29
C LEU A 82 -7.48 -7.39 15.44
N TYR A 83 -8.47 -6.56 15.15
CA TYR A 83 -9.31 -5.95 16.17
C TYR A 83 -10.13 -7.00 16.92
N ARG A 84 -10.85 -7.89 16.21
CA ARG A 84 -11.63 -8.96 16.85
C ARG A 84 -10.78 -9.90 17.70
N ASN A 85 -9.57 -10.19 17.26
CA ASN A 85 -8.65 -11.08 17.97
C ASN A 85 -7.83 -10.35 19.05
N GLY A 86 -8.10 -9.06 19.29
CA GLY A 86 -7.47 -8.28 20.34
C GLY A 86 -6.00 -7.94 20.09
N PHE A 87 -5.54 -7.92 18.84
CA PHE A 87 -4.21 -7.41 18.46
C PHE A 87 -4.21 -5.90 18.18
N ALA A 88 -5.37 -5.34 17.85
CA ALA A 88 -5.56 -3.91 17.64
C ALA A 88 -6.38 -3.27 18.78
N ILE A 89 -6.02 -2.03 19.14
CA ILE A 89 -6.67 -1.28 20.23
C ILE A 89 -7.73 -0.29 19.70
N THR A 90 -7.65 0.10 18.43
CA THR A 90 -8.64 0.95 17.78
C THR A 90 -9.56 0.14 16.88
N LYS A 91 -10.82 0.56 16.75
CA LYS A 91 -11.68 0.07 15.67
C LYS A 91 -11.04 0.35 14.30
N PRO A 92 -11.13 -0.58 13.33
CA PRO A 92 -10.62 -0.34 11.99
C PRO A 92 -11.28 0.85 11.32
N LEU A 93 -10.46 1.69 10.67
CA LEU A 93 -10.89 2.86 9.92
C LEU A 93 -10.44 2.75 8.47
N ILE A 94 -11.30 3.17 7.54
CA ILE A 94 -10.97 3.23 6.12
C ILE A 94 -10.14 4.48 5.87
N TYR A 95 -8.89 4.34 5.42
CA TYR A 95 -8.02 5.49 5.10
C TYR A 95 -8.00 5.85 3.61
N ALA A 96 -8.34 4.90 2.74
CA ALA A 96 -8.34 5.05 1.29
C ALA A 96 -9.14 3.93 0.59
N ARG A 97 -9.47 4.11 -0.69
CA ARG A 97 -9.96 3.04 -1.57
C ARG A 97 -9.04 2.89 -2.78
N GLY A 98 -8.59 1.66 -3.02
CA GLY A 98 -7.70 1.33 -4.14
C GLY A 98 -8.44 0.87 -5.39
N THR A 99 -7.88 1.12 -6.57
CA THR A 99 -8.40 0.60 -7.84
C THR A 99 -7.37 -0.26 -8.57
N LEU A 100 -7.88 -1.19 -9.36
CA LEU A 100 -7.13 -2.06 -10.25
C LEU A 100 -6.87 -1.37 -11.59
N ALA A 101 -5.72 -1.65 -12.16
CA ALA A 101 -5.39 -1.29 -13.53
C ALA A 101 -4.83 -2.51 -14.26
N LEU A 102 -5.05 -2.56 -15.56
CA LEU A 102 -4.36 -3.47 -16.45
C LEU A 102 -3.12 -2.76 -17.00
N PHE A 103 -1.96 -3.40 -16.97
CA PHE A 103 -0.68 -2.79 -17.36
C PHE A 103 0.12 -3.69 -18.30
N SER A 104 0.77 -3.09 -19.31
CA SER A 104 1.76 -3.69 -20.20
C SER A 104 2.95 -2.73 -20.33
N ARG A 105 4.17 -3.22 -20.10
CA ARG A 105 5.38 -2.39 -20.22
C ARG A 105 5.57 -1.86 -21.64
N GLU A 106 5.38 -2.70 -22.65
CA GLU A 106 5.62 -2.33 -24.06
C GLU A 106 4.51 -1.45 -24.63
N GLY A 107 3.37 -1.34 -23.94
CA GLY A 107 2.18 -0.69 -24.47
C GLY A 107 1.42 -1.59 -25.45
N ARG A 108 0.09 -1.52 -25.39
CA ARG A 108 -0.85 -2.32 -26.21
C ARG A 108 -2.16 -1.56 -26.34
N GLU A 109 -2.61 -1.30 -27.56
CA GLU A 109 -3.89 -0.60 -27.81
C GLU A 109 -5.09 -1.44 -27.36
N GLU A 110 -4.93 -2.77 -27.40
CA GLU A 110 -5.95 -3.74 -27.03
C GLU A 110 -6.25 -3.75 -25.52
N LEU A 111 -5.45 -3.07 -24.69
CA LEU A 111 -5.77 -2.90 -23.26
C LEU A 111 -7.14 -2.24 -23.05
N SER A 112 -7.59 -1.43 -24.02
CA SER A 112 -8.94 -0.84 -24.04
C SER A 112 -10.08 -1.87 -23.91
N ARG A 113 -9.83 -3.14 -24.27
CA ARG A 113 -10.78 -4.25 -24.09
C ARG A 113 -10.94 -4.71 -22.64
N GLY A 114 -10.19 -4.15 -21.70
CA GLY A 114 -10.25 -4.55 -20.29
C GLY A 114 -9.64 -5.92 -20.06
N VAL A 115 -10.19 -6.69 -19.12
CA VAL A 115 -9.64 -7.99 -18.71
C VAL A 115 -9.82 -9.08 -19.78
N GLU A 116 -10.70 -8.85 -20.74
CA GLU A 116 -11.04 -9.75 -21.83
C GLU A 116 -9.83 -9.99 -22.76
N ILE A 117 -8.89 -9.05 -22.86
CA ILE A 117 -7.63 -9.24 -23.60
C ILE A 117 -6.82 -10.42 -23.05
N LEU A 118 -7.00 -10.79 -21.78
CA LEU A 118 -6.25 -11.89 -21.17
C LEU A 118 -6.59 -13.25 -21.82
N ALA A 119 -7.73 -13.36 -22.50
CA ALA A 119 -8.10 -14.56 -23.26
C ALA A 119 -7.32 -14.70 -24.57
N ASP A 120 -6.76 -13.61 -25.11
CA ASP A 120 -6.09 -13.64 -26.41
C ASP A 120 -4.90 -14.59 -26.43
N SER A 121 -4.70 -15.20 -27.60
CA SER A 121 -3.58 -16.10 -27.83
C SER A 121 -2.22 -15.39 -27.77
N SER A 122 -2.18 -14.07 -27.99
CA SER A 122 -0.99 -13.23 -27.87
C SER A 122 -0.54 -13.02 -26.42
N ILE A 123 -1.45 -13.18 -25.45
CA ILE A 123 -1.14 -13.08 -24.01
C ILE A 123 -0.80 -14.47 -23.48
N LYS A 124 0.47 -14.67 -23.11
CA LYS A 124 1.00 -15.94 -22.62
C LYS A 124 1.22 -15.94 -21.12
N ARG A 125 1.64 -14.81 -20.55
CA ARG A 125 1.91 -14.65 -19.12
C ARG A 125 1.23 -13.41 -18.57
N VAL A 126 0.54 -13.56 -17.44
CA VAL A 126 -0.18 -12.49 -16.76
C VAL A 126 0.28 -12.40 -15.32
N ALA A 127 0.85 -11.27 -14.93
CA ALA A 127 1.20 -11.03 -13.53
C ALA A 127 -0.07 -10.74 -12.72
N ILE A 128 -0.29 -11.50 -11.64
CA ILE A 128 -1.38 -11.28 -10.68
C ILE A 128 -0.81 -11.43 -9.26
N ALA A 129 -1.34 -10.69 -8.29
CA ALA A 129 -0.94 -10.90 -6.90
C ALA A 129 -1.57 -12.19 -6.34
N ASN A 130 -0.90 -12.85 -5.40
CA ASN A 130 -1.42 -14.06 -4.77
C ASN A 130 -2.74 -13.75 -4.03
N PRO A 131 -3.89 -14.31 -4.47
CA PRO A 131 -5.19 -13.98 -3.90
C PRO A 131 -5.37 -14.46 -2.47
N LYS A 132 -4.53 -15.39 -1.99
CA LYS A 132 -4.59 -15.90 -0.61
C LYS A 132 -4.08 -14.89 0.41
N THR A 133 -3.17 -14.00 0.02
CA THR A 133 -2.46 -13.10 0.94
C THR A 133 -2.59 -11.62 0.57
N ALA A 134 -2.82 -11.32 -0.70
CA ALA A 134 -2.86 -9.96 -1.23
C ALA A 134 -4.27 -9.58 -1.68
N PRO A 135 -4.90 -8.54 -1.07
CA PRO A 135 -6.24 -8.10 -1.44
C PRO A 135 -6.42 -7.74 -2.92
N TYR A 136 -5.41 -7.14 -3.54
CA TYR A 136 -5.42 -6.86 -4.97
C TYR A 136 -5.45 -8.14 -5.82
N GLY A 137 -4.83 -9.22 -5.35
CA GLY A 137 -4.92 -10.52 -6.02
C GLY A 137 -6.32 -11.10 -5.95
N LEU A 138 -6.95 -11.02 -4.77
CA LEU A 138 -8.33 -11.45 -4.56
C LEU A 138 -9.30 -10.64 -5.43
N ALA A 139 -9.15 -9.32 -5.45
CA ALA A 139 -9.95 -8.42 -6.29
C ALA A 139 -9.81 -8.76 -7.78
N SER A 140 -8.59 -9.01 -8.26
CA SER A 140 -8.34 -9.45 -9.64
C SER A 140 -9.04 -10.77 -9.94
N VAL A 141 -8.92 -11.79 -9.08
CA VAL A 141 -9.60 -13.07 -9.27
C VAL A 141 -11.12 -12.90 -9.31
N ASN A 142 -11.68 -12.07 -8.42
CA ASN A 142 -13.11 -11.80 -8.39
C ASN A 142 -13.58 -11.09 -9.67
N ALA A 143 -12.82 -10.12 -10.17
CA ALA A 143 -13.12 -9.44 -11.44
C ALA A 143 -13.16 -10.43 -12.61
N LEU A 144 -12.14 -11.30 -12.72
CA LEU A 144 -12.05 -12.30 -13.79
C LEU A 144 -13.15 -13.37 -13.69
N LYS A 145 -13.57 -13.73 -12.48
CA LYS A 145 -14.71 -14.65 -12.27
C LYS A 145 -16.03 -14.00 -12.65
N ARG A 146 -16.20 -12.71 -12.32
CA ARG A 146 -17.41 -11.96 -12.66
C ARG A 146 -17.62 -11.82 -14.16
N VAL A 147 -16.52 -11.66 -14.91
CA VAL A 147 -16.53 -11.63 -16.40
C VAL A 147 -16.56 -13.05 -17.01
N GLY A 148 -16.41 -14.10 -16.20
CA GLY A 148 -16.50 -15.50 -16.65
C GLY A 148 -15.25 -16.07 -17.34
N ILE A 149 -14.14 -15.32 -17.39
CA ILE A 149 -12.93 -15.74 -18.12
C ILE A 149 -11.88 -16.44 -17.24
N TYR A 150 -12.01 -16.37 -15.91
CA TYR A 150 -11.00 -16.88 -14.97
C TYR A 150 -10.51 -18.30 -15.29
N GLY A 151 -11.43 -19.24 -15.54
CA GLY A 151 -11.07 -20.63 -15.84
C GLY A 151 -10.15 -20.77 -17.06
N GLY A 152 -10.47 -20.04 -18.14
CA GLY A 152 -9.73 -20.11 -19.41
C GLY A 152 -8.38 -19.39 -19.41
N VAL A 153 -8.13 -18.49 -18.45
CA VAL A 153 -6.86 -17.72 -18.38
C VAL A 153 -5.99 -18.08 -17.18
N SER A 154 -6.48 -18.90 -16.26
CA SER A 154 -5.81 -19.20 -14.98
C SER A 154 -4.43 -19.84 -15.13
N ASN A 155 -4.21 -20.62 -16.19
CA ASN A 155 -2.92 -21.25 -16.51
C ASN A 155 -1.86 -20.24 -16.99
N LYS A 156 -2.25 -19.00 -17.32
CA LYS A 156 -1.33 -17.93 -17.75
C LYS A 156 -0.73 -17.17 -16.56
N PHE A 157 -1.20 -17.41 -15.34
CA PHE A 157 -0.88 -16.56 -14.19
C PHE A 157 0.51 -16.81 -13.61
N ILE A 158 1.23 -15.71 -13.40
CA ILE A 158 2.45 -15.65 -12.61
C ILE A 158 2.13 -14.88 -11.33
N PHE A 159 2.15 -15.59 -10.20
CA PHE A 159 1.76 -15.01 -8.91
C PHE A 159 2.92 -14.24 -8.28
N GLY A 160 2.72 -12.94 -8.06
CA GLY A 160 3.53 -12.14 -7.14
C GLY A 160 3.08 -12.36 -5.70
N GLU A 161 4.02 -12.36 -4.75
CA GLU A 161 3.71 -12.46 -3.31
C GLU A 161 2.78 -11.34 -2.83
N ASN A 162 2.99 -10.14 -3.37
CA ASN A 162 2.22 -8.93 -3.11
C ASN A 162 2.15 -8.05 -4.37
N ILE A 163 1.34 -6.99 -4.33
CA ILE A 163 1.07 -6.18 -5.53
C ILE A 163 2.30 -5.43 -6.07
N SER A 164 3.28 -5.06 -5.24
CA SER A 164 4.55 -4.46 -5.72
C SER A 164 5.39 -5.49 -6.46
N SER A 165 5.48 -6.73 -5.95
CA SER A 165 6.16 -7.82 -6.68
C SER A 165 5.45 -8.17 -7.98
N THR A 166 4.11 -8.15 -8.00
CA THR A 166 3.30 -8.32 -9.22
C THR A 166 3.60 -7.23 -10.24
N PHE A 167 3.70 -5.97 -9.81
CA PHE A 167 4.07 -4.88 -10.71
C PHE A 167 5.49 -5.06 -11.26
N ASN A 168 6.45 -5.52 -10.44
CA ASN A 168 7.79 -5.85 -10.92
C ASN A 168 7.79 -6.99 -11.95
N TYR A 169 6.92 -7.99 -11.81
CA TYR A 169 6.76 -9.04 -12.82
C TYR A 169 6.14 -8.49 -14.10
N ALA A 170 5.13 -7.63 -13.98
CA ALA A 170 4.52 -6.95 -15.13
C ALA A 170 5.51 -6.06 -15.90
N LEU A 171 6.52 -5.53 -15.20
CA LEU A 171 7.61 -4.77 -15.82
C LEU A 171 8.64 -5.65 -16.54
N LYS A 172 8.84 -6.90 -16.14
CA LYS A 172 10.06 -7.65 -16.53
C LYS A 172 9.82 -9.02 -17.14
N ALA A 173 8.70 -9.67 -16.83
CA ALA A 173 8.55 -11.11 -16.99
C ALA A 173 7.20 -11.55 -17.60
N THR A 174 6.23 -10.66 -17.74
CA THR A 174 4.90 -11.00 -18.24
C THR A 174 4.43 -10.02 -19.33
N ASP A 175 3.47 -10.47 -20.15
CA ASP A 175 2.93 -9.66 -21.25
C ASP A 175 2.03 -8.54 -20.74
N VAL A 176 1.25 -8.87 -19.70
CA VAL A 176 0.30 -7.98 -19.03
C VAL A 176 0.35 -8.27 -17.52
N GLY A 177 -0.05 -7.32 -16.69
CA GLY A 177 -0.32 -7.54 -15.28
C GLY A 177 -1.59 -6.81 -14.82
N ILE A 178 -2.30 -7.41 -13.85
CA ILE A 178 -3.34 -6.70 -13.11
C ILE A 178 -2.70 -6.14 -11.84
N VAL A 179 -2.61 -4.81 -11.77
CA VAL A 179 -1.78 -4.07 -10.81
C VAL A 179 -2.60 -3.04 -10.04
N ALA A 180 -2.01 -2.42 -9.01
CA ALA A 180 -2.62 -1.28 -8.35
C ALA A 180 -2.38 0.01 -9.16
N LYS A 181 -3.43 0.79 -9.40
CA LYS A 181 -3.31 2.12 -10.04
C LYS A 181 -2.30 3.02 -9.31
N SER A 182 -2.22 2.89 -7.99
CA SER A 182 -1.30 3.67 -7.16
C SER A 182 0.18 3.42 -7.39
N LEU A 183 0.54 2.26 -7.94
CA LEU A 183 1.91 2.00 -8.32
C LEU A 183 2.28 2.73 -9.61
N LEU A 184 1.31 2.93 -10.53
CA LEU A 184 1.52 3.57 -11.83
C LEU A 184 1.64 5.10 -11.72
N LEU A 185 0.91 5.71 -10.79
CA LEU A 185 0.87 7.17 -10.61
C LEU A 185 1.97 7.73 -9.70
N SER A 186 2.93 6.90 -9.32
CA SER A 186 4.08 7.37 -8.54
C SER A 186 4.84 8.48 -9.28
N PRO A 187 5.27 9.56 -8.58
CA PRO A 187 6.18 10.55 -9.16
C PRO A 187 7.45 9.94 -9.78
N LYS A 188 7.92 8.80 -9.26
CA LYS A 188 9.09 8.07 -9.81
C LYS A 188 8.85 7.47 -11.19
N LEU A 189 7.59 7.25 -11.57
CA LEU A 189 7.18 6.68 -12.86
C LEU A 189 6.50 7.71 -13.76
N LYS A 190 6.39 8.97 -13.33
CA LYS A 190 5.77 10.04 -14.11
C LYS A 190 6.44 10.13 -15.48
N GLY A 191 5.62 10.07 -16.53
CA GLY A 191 6.09 10.13 -17.92
C GLY A 191 6.70 8.84 -18.48
N ARG A 192 6.88 7.78 -17.68
CA ARG A 192 7.40 6.49 -18.17
C ARG A 192 6.35 5.61 -18.83
N PHE A 193 5.11 5.68 -18.35
CA PHE A 193 4.00 4.86 -18.83
C PHE A 193 2.77 5.74 -19.05
N LYS A 194 2.17 5.64 -20.23
CA LYS A 194 1.04 6.46 -20.65
C LYS A 194 -0.29 5.72 -20.47
N GLU A 195 -1.26 6.37 -19.86
CA GLU A 195 -2.64 5.86 -19.78
C GLU A 195 -3.23 5.72 -21.19
N GLY A 196 -4.00 4.65 -21.42
CA GLY A 196 -4.54 4.27 -22.72
C GLY A 196 -3.54 3.57 -23.65
N VAL A 197 -2.25 3.55 -23.30
CA VAL A 197 -1.21 2.85 -24.09
C VAL A 197 -0.57 1.75 -23.26
N ASN A 198 0.05 2.10 -22.13
CA ASN A 198 0.70 1.15 -21.23
C ASN A 198 -0.24 0.61 -20.17
N TRP A 199 -1.31 1.34 -19.86
CA TRP A 199 -2.27 0.89 -18.86
C TRP A 199 -3.65 1.49 -19.06
N VAL A 200 -4.66 0.78 -18.55
CA VAL A 200 -6.03 1.28 -18.40
C VAL A 200 -6.53 0.95 -16.99
N GLU A 201 -7.32 1.84 -16.42
CA GLU A 201 -8.05 1.53 -15.18
C GLU A 201 -9.15 0.50 -15.47
N LEU A 202 -9.31 -0.50 -14.59
CA LEU A 202 -10.40 -1.46 -14.70
C LEU A 202 -11.70 -0.86 -14.16
N ASN A 203 -12.79 -1.09 -14.87
CA ASN A 203 -14.12 -0.60 -14.53
C ASN A 203 -14.59 -1.13 -13.15
N SER A 204 -15.16 -0.25 -12.33
CA SER A 204 -15.75 -0.65 -11.04
C SER A 204 -17.02 -1.50 -11.17
N SER A 205 -17.57 -1.64 -12.38
CA SER A 205 -18.67 -2.57 -12.66
C SER A 205 -18.26 -4.03 -12.53
N ILE A 206 -16.96 -4.37 -12.64
CA ILE A 206 -16.47 -5.76 -12.53
C ILE A 206 -15.83 -6.07 -11.17
N TYR A 207 -15.57 -5.06 -10.34
CA TYR A 207 -15.11 -5.21 -8.95
C TYR A 207 -15.35 -3.91 -8.17
N GLU A 208 -15.57 -4.00 -6.86
CA GLU A 208 -15.68 -2.80 -6.04
C GLU A 208 -14.29 -2.21 -5.74
N PRO A 209 -14.15 -0.86 -5.72
CA PRO A 209 -12.95 -0.22 -5.18
C PRO A 209 -12.61 -0.76 -3.80
N ILE A 210 -11.34 -1.11 -3.61
CA ILE A 210 -10.88 -1.91 -2.48
C ILE A 210 -10.76 -0.99 -1.26
N LYS A 211 -11.68 -1.11 -0.30
CA LYS A 211 -11.65 -0.37 0.98
C LYS A 211 -10.43 -0.78 1.79
N GLN A 212 -9.51 0.14 2.05
CA GLN A 212 -8.26 -0.11 2.76
C GLN A 212 -8.34 0.37 4.20
N GLY A 213 -7.96 -0.50 5.13
CA GLY A 213 -8.15 -0.28 6.56
C GLY A 213 -6.85 -0.04 7.32
N THR A 214 -6.93 0.77 8.37
CA THR A 214 -5.85 1.00 9.32
C THR A 214 -6.30 0.82 10.77
N VAL A 215 -5.38 0.39 11.62
CA VAL A 215 -5.55 0.21 13.07
C VAL A 215 -4.26 0.55 13.80
N ILE A 216 -4.39 1.09 15.02
CA ILE A 216 -3.33 1.08 16.03
C ILE A 216 -3.31 -0.30 16.69
N LEU A 217 -2.12 -0.89 16.76
CA LEU A 217 -1.83 -2.19 17.35
C LEU A 217 -1.51 -2.05 18.83
N LYS A 218 -1.51 -3.17 19.56
CA LYS A 218 -1.19 -3.19 21.00
C LYS A 218 0.16 -2.55 21.35
N GLU A 219 1.17 -2.74 20.50
CA GLU A 219 2.51 -2.19 20.73
C GLU A 219 2.53 -0.65 20.69
N GLY A 220 1.71 -0.05 19.83
CA GLY A 220 1.56 1.41 19.73
C GLY A 220 0.59 2.01 20.75
N ALA A 221 0.13 1.26 21.73
CA ALA A 221 -0.90 1.70 22.67
C ALA A 221 -0.38 2.78 23.63
N GLY A 222 -1.10 3.90 23.71
CA GLY A 222 -0.75 4.99 24.63
C GLY A 222 0.43 5.85 24.17
N ASP A 223 1.06 5.52 23.04
CA ASP A 223 2.13 6.29 22.46
C ASP A 223 1.57 7.53 21.73
N ARG A 224 2.07 8.71 22.11
CA ARG A 224 1.66 10.00 21.54
C ARG A 224 2.00 10.09 20.05
N ASP A 225 3.17 9.62 19.65
CA ASP A 225 3.70 9.77 18.30
C ASP A 225 3.00 8.83 17.33
N VAL A 226 2.63 7.64 17.81
CA VAL A 226 1.72 6.73 17.11
C VAL A 226 0.36 7.38 16.88
N ALA A 227 -0.22 8.02 17.91
CA ALA A 227 -1.50 8.71 17.78
C ALA A 227 -1.43 9.88 16.77
N LEU A 228 -0.34 10.65 16.78
CA LEU A 228 -0.11 11.74 15.82
C LEU A 228 -0.02 11.22 14.38
N LEU A 229 0.75 10.15 14.13
CA LEU A 229 0.85 9.54 12.81
C LEU A 229 -0.49 8.95 12.36
N PHE A 230 -1.20 8.27 13.25
CA PHE A 230 -2.51 7.69 12.96
C PHE A 230 -3.53 8.76 12.57
N SER A 231 -3.62 9.86 13.32
CA SER A 231 -4.47 11.00 12.97
C SER A 231 -4.04 11.68 11.67
N PHE A 232 -2.74 11.79 11.41
CA PHE A 232 -2.22 12.38 10.18
C PHE A 232 -2.72 11.66 8.93
N LEU A 233 -2.89 10.33 8.94
CA LEU A 233 -3.41 9.55 7.80
C LEU A 233 -4.78 10.03 7.31
N PHE A 234 -5.57 10.68 8.18
CA PHE A 234 -6.90 11.21 7.88
C PHE A 234 -6.90 12.73 7.65
N SER A 235 -5.75 13.38 7.79
CA SER A 235 -5.62 14.82 7.52
C SER A 235 -5.83 15.14 6.05
N ARG A 236 -6.22 16.38 5.74
CA ARG A 236 -6.35 16.85 4.36
C ARG A 236 -5.06 16.63 3.56
N GLU A 237 -3.90 16.84 4.17
CA GLU A 237 -2.61 16.69 3.49
C GLU A 237 -2.35 15.23 3.08
N ALA A 238 -2.57 14.26 3.98
CA ALA A 238 -2.45 12.84 3.67
C ALA A 238 -3.48 12.39 2.62
N GLN A 239 -4.72 12.85 2.73
CA GLN A 239 -5.78 12.51 1.77
C GLN A 239 -5.51 13.07 0.36
N GLU A 240 -4.90 14.25 0.25
CA GLU A 240 -4.43 14.77 -1.04
C GLU A 240 -3.23 13.98 -1.59
N ILE A 241 -2.33 13.48 -0.72
CA ILE A 241 -1.28 12.54 -1.14
C ILE A 241 -1.93 11.29 -1.72
N PHE A 242 -2.83 10.62 -0.99
CA PHE A 242 -3.51 9.44 -1.49
C PHE A 242 -4.20 9.69 -2.85
N LYS A 243 -4.91 10.81 -2.99
CA LYS A 243 -5.55 11.18 -4.26
C LYS A 243 -4.55 11.36 -5.41
N ARG A 244 -3.39 11.98 -5.19
CA ARG A 244 -2.32 12.10 -6.21
C ARG A 244 -1.78 10.74 -6.67
N PHE A 245 -1.75 9.77 -5.76
CA PHE A 245 -1.42 8.38 -6.08
C PHE A 245 -2.63 7.58 -6.58
N GLY A 246 -3.76 8.20 -6.94
CA GLY A 246 -4.89 7.51 -7.57
C GLY A 246 -5.76 6.67 -6.64
N TYR A 247 -5.67 6.85 -5.32
CA TYR A 247 -6.68 6.32 -4.42
C TYR A 247 -7.93 7.19 -4.45
N LEU A 248 -9.09 6.59 -4.12
CA LEU A 248 -10.36 7.27 -3.95
C LEU A 248 -10.62 7.52 -2.45
N ASN A 249 -11.20 8.68 -2.13
CA ASN A 249 -11.57 9.07 -0.76
C ASN A 249 -13.04 8.77 -0.46
#